data_AF-A0A3N5T452-F1
#
_entry.id   AF-A0A3N5T452-F1
#
_cell.length_a   1.000
_cell.length_b   1.000
_cell.length_c   1.000
_cell.angle_alpha   90.00
_cell.angle_beta   90.00
_cell.angle_gamma   90.00
#
_symmetry.space_group_name_H-M   'P 1'
#
loop_
_entity.id
_entity.type
_entity.pdbx_description
1 polymer ?
#
loop_
_entity_poly.entity_id
_entity_poly.type
_entity_poly.pdbx_seq_one_letter_code
_entity_poly.pdbx_strand_id
1 'polypeptide(L)'
;MKVARRFTKAGKGPYQNIKFVKRTSEIKNLDGRVIYRQENILVPDFWNQIAVDILAQKYFRKTGVPGSDKNSGTGDGTDTAGGETDARQVFHRLSLAWTAWGKKYRYFDTEEDAQAFYDEMCYMLGHQMAAPNSPQWFNTGLFAAYGIAGPPQGHYYVDPATNEVVKSQNAYERPQPHACFILSVDDNLVNENGIMDLVTREARLFKYGSGTGTNYSSLRGREEPLSGGGVSSGLLSFLKVGDRSASAIKSGGTTRRAARMVCLDAQHPDINRFVDWKVEEEYKVASLVAGSRMIKKHVVAIQLAIKSAADTLFDEEKFDPGRNTALYAALKFALDDQVPPAFLYQILQLARQGFDTEDMIEYSTEWDREAYNTVSGQSSNNSVRLSADFMKAVKQGTQIKLLRRTDNKSAGIINARELWDKIAKSAWKCADPGIQYHSTINEWHTCPEDGEIRASNPCSEY
;
A
#
# COMPACT_ATOMS: atom_id res chain seq x y z
N MET A 1 3.25 -34.16 -18.04
CA MET A 1 1.93 -33.91 -17.47
C MET A 1 0.88 -34.06 -18.54
N LYS A 2 0.08 -35.13 -18.43
CA LYS A 2 -1.16 -35.32 -19.19
C LYS A 2 -2.27 -34.40 -18.68
N VAL A 3 -2.98 -33.74 -19.59
CA VAL A 3 -4.02 -32.76 -19.25
C VAL A 3 -5.37 -33.21 -19.82
N ALA A 4 -6.25 -33.65 -18.92
CA ALA A 4 -7.61 -34.02 -19.31
C ALA A 4 -8.49 -32.77 -19.51
N ARG A 5 -9.11 -32.66 -20.68
CA ARG A 5 -10.12 -31.61 -20.94
C ARG A 5 -11.37 -31.88 -20.10
N ARG A 6 -11.83 -30.87 -19.35
CA ARG A 6 -13.03 -30.94 -18.50
C ARG A 6 -14.12 -30.02 -19.01
N PHE A 7 -13.74 -28.83 -19.45
CA PHE A 7 -14.68 -27.78 -19.84
C PHE A 7 -14.68 -27.50 -21.34
N THR A 8 -13.58 -27.80 -22.03
CA THR A 8 -13.39 -27.51 -23.45
C THR A 8 -13.42 -28.76 -24.31
N LYS A 9 -13.60 -28.60 -25.62
CA LYS A 9 -13.52 -29.69 -26.61
C LYS A 9 -12.40 -29.42 -27.60
N ALA A 10 -11.64 -30.47 -27.94
CA ALA A 10 -10.57 -30.38 -28.92
C ALA A 10 -11.08 -29.78 -30.25
N GLY A 11 -10.31 -28.83 -30.80
CA GLY A 11 -10.63 -28.17 -32.07
C GLY A 11 -11.80 -27.16 -32.02
N LYS A 12 -12.42 -26.92 -30.86
CA LYS A 12 -13.52 -25.94 -30.71
C LYS A 12 -13.10 -24.61 -30.10
N GLY A 13 -11.86 -24.52 -29.60
CA GLY A 13 -11.33 -23.36 -28.88
C GLY A 13 -11.91 -23.20 -27.48
N PRO A 14 -11.37 -22.26 -26.68
CA PRO A 14 -11.71 -22.10 -25.27
C PRO A 14 -13.08 -21.43 -25.02
N TYR A 15 -13.65 -20.78 -26.03
CA TYR A 15 -14.80 -19.87 -25.85
C TYR A 15 -16.09 -20.33 -26.55
N GLN A 16 -16.16 -21.60 -27.00
CA GLN A 16 -17.25 -22.11 -27.86
C GLN A 16 -18.66 -21.76 -27.36
N ASN A 17 -18.88 -21.76 -26.04
CA ASN A 17 -20.18 -21.51 -25.42
C ASN A 17 -20.23 -20.21 -24.61
N ILE A 18 -19.31 -19.27 -24.86
CA ILE A 18 -19.24 -17.98 -24.17
C ILE A 18 -19.66 -16.89 -25.14
N LYS A 19 -20.79 -16.23 -24.86
CA LYS A 19 -21.23 -15.06 -25.60
C LYS A 19 -20.53 -13.82 -25.04
N PHE A 20 -19.82 -13.10 -25.91
CA PHE A 20 -19.19 -11.83 -25.57
C PHE A 20 -20.07 -10.66 -25.99
N VAL A 21 -20.18 -9.66 -25.12
CA VAL A 21 -21.01 -8.47 -25.31
C VAL A 21 -20.19 -7.22 -25.03
N LYS A 22 -20.56 -6.12 -25.69
CA LYS A 22 -19.97 -4.81 -25.42
C LYS A 22 -20.51 -4.23 -24.11
N ARG A 23 -19.62 -3.66 -23.32
CA ARG A 23 -19.90 -2.91 -22.09
C ARG A 23 -19.05 -1.64 -22.05
N THR A 24 -19.41 -0.73 -21.15
CA THR A 24 -18.66 0.49 -20.88
C THR A 24 -18.24 0.48 -19.42
N SER A 25 -17.01 0.89 -19.15
CA SER A 25 -16.54 1.18 -17.79
C SER A 25 -16.38 2.69 -17.63
N GLU A 26 -16.89 3.23 -16.53
CA GLU A 26 -16.85 4.66 -16.25
C GLU A 26 -16.57 4.91 -14.76
N ILE A 27 -15.65 5.83 -14.46
CA ILE A 27 -15.43 6.35 -13.11
C ILE A 27 -15.91 7.80 -13.10
N LYS A 28 -16.76 8.13 -12.14
CA LYS A 28 -17.19 9.49 -11.85
C LYS A 28 -16.65 9.95 -10.51
N ASN A 29 -16.28 11.21 -10.42
CA ASN A 29 -16.07 11.90 -9.15
C ASN A 29 -17.41 12.04 -8.41
N LEU A 30 -17.33 12.41 -7.12
CA LEU A 30 -18.51 12.71 -6.29
C LEU A 30 -19.35 13.87 -6.85
N ASP A 31 -18.75 14.76 -7.64
CA ASP A 31 -19.42 15.87 -8.35
C ASP A 31 -20.08 15.42 -9.68
N GLY A 32 -20.02 14.13 -10.03
CA GLY A 32 -20.57 13.55 -11.26
C GLY A 32 -19.67 13.67 -12.48
N ARG A 33 -18.50 14.34 -12.38
CA ARG A 33 -17.55 14.47 -13.49
C ARG A 33 -16.90 13.13 -13.82
N VAL A 34 -16.88 12.77 -15.09
CA VAL A 34 -16.21 11.55 -15.58
C VAL A 34 -14.70 11.73 -15.50
N ILE A 35 -14.04 10.88 -14.72
CA ILE A 35 -12.58 10.83 -14.55
C ILE A 35 -11.96 9.88 -15.58
N TYR A 36 -12.66 8.78 -15.86
CA TYR A 36 -12.19 7.74 -16.75
C TYR A 36 -13.40 7.10 -17.42
N ARG A 37 -13.28 6.82 -18.72
CA ARG A 37 -14.28 6.10 -19.48
C ARG A 37 -13.60 5.25 -20.54
N GLN A 38 -13.99 3.99 -20.62
CA GLN A 38 -13.59 3.10 -21.70
C GLN A 38 -14.82 2.39 -22.24
N GLU A 39 -15.09 2.59 -23.52
CA GLU A 39 -16.25 2.04 -24.22
C GLU A 39 -15.88 0.80 -25.02
N ASN A 40 -16.90 0.09 -25.50
CA ASN A 40 -16.77 -1.07 -26.38
C ASN A 40 -15.92 -2.21 -25.80
N ILE A 41 -15.92 -2.37 -24.47
CA ILE A 41 -15.21 -3.45 -23.80
C ILE A 41 -15.93 -4.77 -24.05
N LEU A 42 -15.23 -5.76 -24.62
CA LEU A 42 -15.78 -7.10 -24.87
C LEU A 42 -15.53 -8.02 -23.67
N VAL A 43 -16.61 -8.48 -23.05
CA VAL A 43 -16.61 -9.37 -21.87
C VAL A 43 -17.69 -10.44 -22.00
N PRO A 44 -17.59 -11.57 -21.28
CA PRO A 44 -18.68 -12.53 -21.20
C PRO A 44 -19.98 -11.88 -20.72
N ASP A 45 -21.11 -12.25 -21.31
CA ASP A 45 -22.42 -11.64 -21.03
C ASP A 45 -22.94 -11.88 -19.60
N PHE A 46 -22.48 -12.94 -18.97
CA PHE A 46 -22.76 -13.29 -17.59
C PHE A 46 -21.89 -12.54 -16.56
N TRP A 47 -20.93 -11.71 -16.97
CA TRP A 47 -20.18 -10.86 -16.03
C TRP A 47 -21.03 -9.69 -15.54
N ASN A 48 -20.96 -9.41 -14.24
CA ASN A 48 -21.56 -8.21 -13.66
C ASN A 48 -20.71 -6.96 -13.95
N GLN A 49 -21.32 -5.78 -13.85
CA GLN A 49 -20.65 -4.51 -14.18
C GLN A 49 -19.41 -4.25 -13.30
N ILE A 50 -19.41 -4.66 -12.03
CA ILE A 50 -18.26 -4.49 -11.12
C ILE A 50 -17.03 -5.25 -11.65
N ALA A 51 -17.22 -6.49 -12.14
CA ALA A 51 -16.12 -7.26 -12.73
C ALA A 51 -15.58 -6.60 -14.01
N VAL A 52 -16.48 -6.05 -14.84
CA VAL A 52 -16.10 -5.28 -16.03
C VAL A 52 -15.26 -4.06 -15.65
N ASP A 53 -15.72 -3.32 -14.63
CA ASP A 53 -15.04 -2.12 -14.15
C ASP A 53 -13.65 -2.44 -13.58
N ILE A 54 -13.54 -3.49 -12.77
CA ILE A 54 -12.24 -3.93 -12.22
C ILE A 54 -11.29 -4.36 -13.33
N LEU A 55 -11.75 -5.19 -14.29
CA LEU A 55 -10.93 -5.62 -15.43
C LEU A 55 -10.42 -4.40 -16.21
N ALA A 56 -11.34 -3.52 -16.61
CA ALA A 56 -11.02 -2.36 -17.40
C ALA A 56 -10.07 -1.43 -16.65
N GLN A 57 -10.36 -1.09 -15.40
CA GLN A 57 -9.61 -0.06 -14.68
C GLN A 57 -8.27 -0.54 -14.15
N LYS A 58 -8.14 -1.83 -13.80
CA LYS A 58 -6.97 -2.35 -13.08
C LYS A 58 -6.12 -3.30 -13.93
N TYR A 59 -6.73 -4.14 -14.77
CA TYR A 59 -6.03 -5.27 -15.38
C TYR A 59 -5.77 -5.13 -16.86
N PHE A 60 -6.55 -4.31 -17.58
CA PHE A 60 -6.22 -3.97 -18.96
C PHE A 60 -4.94 -3.15 -19.04
N ARG A 61 -4.01 -3.66 -19.86
CA ARG A 61 -2.86 -2.90 -20.31
C ARG A 61 -3.33 -1.69 -21.08
N LYS A 62 -2.81 -0.50 -20.74
CA LYS A 62 -3.29 0.77 -21.30
C LYS A 62 -2.60 1.19 -22.59
N THR A 63 -1.35 0.79 -22.80
CA THR A 63 -0.52 1.22 -23.92
C THR A 63 0.41 0.11 -24.39
N GLY A 64 0.85 0.20 -25.64
CA GLY A 64 1.85 -0.69 -26.22
C GLY A 64 1.28 -2.03 -26.69
N VAL A 65 -0.04 -2.16 -26.83
CA VAL A 65 -0.70 -3.38 -27.36
C VAL A 65 -0.76 -3.28 -28.89
N PRO A 66 -0.04 -4.13 -29.64
CA PRO A 66 -0.01 -4.05 -31.10
C PRO A 66 -1.39 -4.16 -31.75
N GLY A 67 -1.64 -3.37 -32.79
CA GLY A 67 -2.88 -3.42 -33.58
C GLY A 67 -4.14 -2.90 -32.88
N SER A 68 -3.99 -2.16 -31.78
CA SER A 68 -5.12 -1.51 -31.07
C SER A 68 -5.22 -0.01 -31.40
N ASP A 69 -6.44 0.46 -31.64
CA ASP A 69 -6.74 1.86 -31.98
C ASP A 69 -6.51 2.81 -30.79
N LYS A 70 -6.06 4.04 -31.07
CA LYS A 70 -5.69 5.08 -30.06
C LYS A 70 -6.86 5.63 -29.19
N ASN A 71 -8.08 5.14 -29.33
CA ASN A 71 -9.27 5.75 -28.71
C ASN A 71 -9.45 5.50 -27.20
N SER A 72 -8.38 5.15 -26.46
CA SER A 72 -8.41 4.93 -25.02
C SER A 72 -7.30 5.70 -24.26
N GLY A 73 -7.35 7.03 -24.30
CA GLY A 73 -6.77 7.90 -23.25
C GLY A 73 -5.36 8.50 -23.50
N THR A 74 -5.31 9.83 -23.37
CA THR A 74 -4.18 10.78 -23.24
C THR A 74 -2.75 10.20 -23.29
N GLY A 75 -2.16 10.13 -24.49
CA GLY A 75 -0.75 9.77 -24.67
C GLY A 75 -0.10 10.62 -25.76
N ASP A 76 1.06 11.18 -25.45
CA ASP A 76 1.80 12.15 -26.25
C ASP A 76 2.40 11.49 -27.51
N GLY A 77 1.64 11.55 -28.61
CA GLY A 77 2.10 11.71 -30.00
C GLY A 77 2.99 10.66 -30.68
N THR A 78 3.67 9.75 -30.00
CA THR A 78 4.85 9.05 -30.59
C THR A 78 4.76 7.52 -30.66
N ASP A 79 3.77 6.89 -30.03
CA ASP A 79 3.59 5.43 -30.09
C ASP A 79 2.31 5.05 -30.86
N THR A 80 2.36 4.04 -31.72
CA THR A 80 1.29 3.63 -32.65
C THR A 80 0.31 2.59 -32.05
N ALA A 81 0.51 2.17 -30.80
CA ALA A 81 -0.22 1.07 -30.16
C ALA A 81 -1.07 1.52 -28.95
N GLY A 82 -2.39 1.26 -28.99
CA GLY A 82 -3.35 1.48 -27.90
C GLY A 82 -3.31 0.44 -26.75
N GLY A 83 -4.45 0.22 -26.09
CA GLY A 83 -4.61 -0.68 -24.94
C GLY A 83 -5.53 -1.88 -25.17
N GLU A 84 -5.62 -2.76 -24.17
CA GLU A 84 -6.55 -3.90 -24.15
C GLU A 84 -8.00 -3.39 -24.02
N THR A 85 -8.89 -3.96 -24.84
CA THR A 85 -10.34 -3.64 -24.89
C THR A 85 -11.21 -4.90 -24.87
N ASP A 86 -10.60 -6.08 -24.88
CA ASP A 86 -11.28 -7.37 -24.92
C ASP A 86 -10.73 -8.27 -23.81
N ALA A 87 -11.59 -8.81 -22.96
CA ALA A 87 -11.21 -9.70 -21.88
C ALA A 87 -10.40 -10.92 -22.37
N ARG A 88 -10.66 -11.38 -23.60
CA ARG A 88 -9.93 -12.48 -24.23
C ARG A 88 -8.46 -12.17 -24.44
N GLN A 89 -8.07 -10.90 -24.61
CA GLN A 89 -6.67 -10.49 -24.70
C GLN A 89 -5.92 -10.79 -23.41
N VAL A 90 -6.54 -10.48 -22.26
CA VAL A 90 -5.98 -10.77 -20.93
C VAL A 90 -5.91 -12.27 -20.68
N PHE A 91 -6.98 -13.01 -20.96
CA PHE A 91 -6.99 -14.47 -20.78
C PHE A 91 -5.93 -15.15 -21.66
N HIS A 92 -5.80 -14.67 -22.90
CA HIS A 92 -4.84 -15.15 -23.86
C HIS A 92 -3.41 -14.93 -23.37
N ARG A 93 -3.01 -13.70 -23.01
CA ARG A 93 -1.61 -13.45 -22.63
C ARG A 93 -1.18 -14.24 -21.40
N LEU A 94 -2.07 -14.41 -20.42
CA LEU A 94 -1.81 -15.24 -19.23
C LEU A 94 -1.63 -16.71 -19.61
N SER A 95 -2.64 -17.29 -20.27
CA SER A 95 -2.65 -18.70 -20.62
C SER A 95 -1.54 -19.06 -21.62
N LEU A 96 -1.25 -18.16 -22.58
CA LEU A 96 -0.17 -18.31 -23.54
C LEU A 96 1.19 -18.36 -22.82
N ALA A 97 1.45 -17.43 -21.90
CA ALA A 97 2.72 -17.37 -21.19
C ALA A 97 2.95 -18.63 -20.34
N TRP A 98 1.95 -19.06 -19.57
CA TRP A 98 2.05 -20.28 -18.76
C TRP A 98 2.24 -21.52 -19.63
N THR A 99 1.51 -21.63 -20.75
CA THR A 99 1.65 -22.74 -21.70
C THR A 99 3.05 -22.75 -22.33
N ALA A 100 3.55 -21.57 -22.73
CA ALA A 100 4.88 -21.45 -23.33
C ALA A 100 5.98 -21.85 -22.33
N TRP A 101 5.87 -21.48 -21.06
CA TRP A 101 6.78 -21.94 -20.01
C TRP A 101 6.70 -23.46 -19.80
N GLY A 102 5.49 -24.01 -19.72
CA GLY A 102 5.30 -25.45 -19.58
C GLY A 102 5.90 -26.24 -20.76
N LYS A 103 5.76 -25.75 -21.99
CA LYS A 103 6.42 -26.33 -23.18
C LYS A 103 7.95 -26.22 -23.09
N LYS A 104 8.46 -25.02 -22.80
CA LYS A 104 9.91 -24.75 -22.69
C LYS A 104 10.59 -25.68 -21.70
N TYR A 105 9.95 -25.94 -20.56
CA TYR A 105 10.49 -26.80 -19.50
C TYR A 105 9.97 -28.25 -19.57
N ARG A 106 9.33 -28.63 -20.69
CA ARG A 106 8.88 -30.02 -20.97
C ARG A 106 7.95 -30.59 -19.89
N TYR A 107 7.05 -29.75 -19.38
CA TYR A 107 6.06 -30.17 -18.38
C TYR A 107 4.92 -30.98 -18.99
N PHE A 108 4.60 -30.80 -20.27
CA PHE A 108 3.50 -31.51 -20.95
C PHE A 108 3.99 -32.81 -21.60
N ASP A 109 3.16 -33.86 -21.58
CA ASP A 109 3.51 -35.14 -22.22
C ASP A 109 3.39 -35.04 -23.75
N THR A 110 2.37 -34.35 -24.24
CA THR A 110 2.18 -34.08 -25.67
C THR A 110 1.82 -32.61 -25.97
N GLU A 111 1.82 -32.25 -27.26
CA GLU A 111 1.38 -30.93 -27.73
C GLU A 111 -0.13 -30.74 -27.52
N GLU A 112 -0.90 -31.82 -27.65
CA GLU A 112 -2.34 -31.82 -27.35
C GLU A 112 -2.62 -31.52 -25.88
N ASP A 113 -1.78 -32.00 -24.96
CA ASP A 113 -1.88 -31.66 -23.53
C ASP A 113 -1.60 -30.18 -23.28
N ALA A 114 -0.60 -29.61 -23.97
CA ALA A 114 -0.29 -28.19 -23.87
C ALA A 114 -1.44 -27.32 -24.41
N GLN A 115 -2.05 -27.72 -25.53
CA GLN A 115 -3.22 -27.05 -26.08
C GLN A 115 -4.45 -27.22 -25.17
N ALA A 116 -4.64 -28.40 -24.56
CA ALA A 116 -5.69 -28.62 -23.58
C ALA A 116 -5.51 -27.71 -22.36
N PHE A 117 -4.30 -27.57 -21.84
CA PHE A 117 -4.00 -26.66 -20.74
C PHE A 117 -4.35 -25.21 -21.11
N TYR A 118 -3.90 -24.73 -22.26
CA TYR A 118 -4.23 -23.38 -22.74
C TYR A 118 -5.73 -23.14 -22.82
N ASP A 119 -6.47 -24.08 -23.41
CA ASP A 119 -7.91 -23.94 -23.63
C ASP A 119 -8.68 -23.94 -22.30
N GLU A 120 -8.35 -24.88 -21.39
CA GLU A 120 -8.98 -24.97 -20.07
C GLU A 120 -8.69 -23.73 -19.21
N MET A 121 -7.47 -23.19 -19.25
CA MET A 121 -7.12 -21.96 -18.51
C MET A 121 -7.91 -20.76 -19.03
N CYS A 122 -8.00 -20.57 -20.35
CA CYS A 122 -8.80 -19.49 -20.93
C CYS A 122 -10.28 -19.62 -20.56
N TYR A 123 -10.83 -20.83 -20.60
CA TYR A 123 -12.21 -21.10 -20.18
C TYR A 123 -12.42 -20.75 -18.71
N MET A 124 -11.55 -21.24 -17.82
CA MET A 124 -11.66 -21.02 -16.38
C MET A 124 -11.54 -19.54 -16.00
N LEU A 125 -10.67 -18.78 -16.68
CA LEU A 125 -10.55 -17.32 -16.49
C LEU A 125 -11.81 -16.60 -16.97
N GLY A 126 -12.35 -16.98 -18.14
CA GLY A 126 -13.60 -16.41 -18.67
C GLY A 126 -14.82 -16.69 -17.78
N HIS A 127 -14.89 -17.87 -17.18
CA HIS A 127 -15.94 -18.26 -16.24
C HIS A 127 -15.65 -17.88 -14.77
N GLN A 128 -14.54 -17.21 -14.49
CA GLN A 128 -14.12 -16.82 -13.14
C GLN A 128 -14.03 -18.01 -12.16
N MET A 129 -13.68 -19.21 -12.64
CA MET A 129 -13.54 -20.42 -11.83
C MET A 129 -12.22 -20.46 -11.07
N ALA A 130 -11.21 -19.75 -11.57
CA ALA A 130 -9.93 -19.53 -10.92
C ALA A 130 -9.44 -18.13 -11.25
N ALA A 131 -8.71 -17.53 -10.31
CA ALA A 131 -8.09 -16.23 -10.49
C ALA A 131 -6.69 -16.26 -9.86
N PRO A 132 -5.63 -15.97 -10.63
CA PRO A 132 -4.31 -15.78 -10.04
C PRO A 132 -4.25 -14.46 -9.25
N ASN A 133 -3.19 -14.29 -8.47
CA ASN A 133 -2.95 -13.04 -7.74
C ASN A 133 -2.75 -11.83 -8.70
N SER A 134 -2.99 -10.61 -8.22
CA SER A 134 -3.03 -9.40 -9.09
C SER A 134 -1.78 -9.16 -9.94
N PRO A 135 -0.52 -9.32 -9.46
CA PRO A 135 0.67 -9.18 -10.30
C PRO A 135 0.72 -10.09 -11.53
N GLN A 136 0.09 -11.27 -11.47
CA GLN A 136 -0.06 -12.11 -12.67
C GLN A 136 -0.84 -11.36 -13.74
N TRP A 137 -2.00 -10.81 -13.37
CA TRP A 137 -2.81 -10.00 -14.26
C TRP A 137 -2.08 -8.76 -14.77
N PHE A 138 -1.22 -8.11 -13.99
CA PHE A 138 -0.52 -6.91 -14.46
C PHE A 138 0.60 -7.21 -15.45
N ASN A 139 1.43 -8.23 -15.16
CA ASN A 139 2.74 -8.35 -15.78
C ASN A 139 2.88 -9.58 -16.68
N THR A 140 2.08 -10.63 -16.45
CA THR A 140 2.30 -11.92 -17.12
C THR A 140 1.80 -11.88 -18.56
N GLY A 141 2.65 -12.39 -19.45
CA GLY A 141 2.34 -12.51 -20.88
C GLY A 141 2.48 -11.23 -21.70
N LEU A 142 2.84 -10.09 -21.11
CA LEU A 142 3.06 -8.85 -21.87
C LEU A 142 4.16 -9.03 -22.92
N PHE A 143 5.27 -9.67 -22.58
CA PHE A 143 6.31 -9.99 -23.55
C PHE A 143 5.88 -11.10 -24.51
N ALA A 144 5.33 -12.20 -24.00
CA ALA A 144 4.99 -13.37 -24.82
C ALA A 144 3.89 -13.09 -25.86
N ALA A 145 2.88 -12.29 -25.53
CA ALA A 145 1.75 -11.99 -26.41
C ALA A 145 1.98 -10.73 -27.25
N TYR A 146 2.68 -9.72 -26.72
CA TYR A 146 2.76 -8.40 -27.35
C TYR A 146 4.20 -7.95 -27.66
N GLY A 147 5.22 -8.71 -27.28
CA GLY A 147 6.62 -8.31 -27.44
C GLY A 147 7.05 -7.15 -26.53
N ILE A 148 6.23 -6.76 -25.55
CA ILE A 148 6.54 -5.63 -24.66
C ILE A 148 7.74 -5.99 -23.80
N ALA A 149 8.83 -5.24 -23.99
CA ALA A 149 10.07 -5.33 -23.23
C ALA A 149 10.21 -4.14 -22.26
N GLY A 150 11.20 -4.21 -21.38
CA GLY A 150 11.55 -3.09 -20.50
C GLY A 150 12.97 -3.26 -19.95
N PRO A 151 13.61 -2.16 -19.51
CA PRO A 151 14.97 -2.21 -18.97
C PRO A 151 15.04 -3.14 -17.75
N PRO A 152 16.23 -3.68 -17.41
CA PRO A 152 16.45 -4.45 -16.17
C PRO A 152 16.03 -3.65 -14.93
N GLN A 153 15.32 -4.30 -14.00
CA GLN A 153 14.77 -3.63 -12.81
C GLN A 153 15.13 -4.34 -11.49
N GLY A 154 16.19 -5.16 -11.54
CA GLY A 154 16.71 -5.88 -10.37
C GLY A 154 15.94 -7.15 -10.01
N HIS A 155 15.22 -7.74 -10.96
CA HIS A 155 14.66 -9.08 -10.80
C HIS A 155 15.74 -10.14 -11.00
N TYR A 156 15.64 -11.23 -10.25
CA TYR A 156 16.50 -12.39 -10.36
C TYR A 156 15.68 -13.62 -10.72
N TYR A 157 16.32 -14.59 -11.36
CA TYR A 157 15.75 -15.90 -11.61
C TYR A 157 16.86 -16.95 -11.55
N VAL A 158 16.49 -18.21 -11.32
CA VAL A 158 17.42 -19.33 -11.43
C VAL A 158 17.50 -19.75 -12.89
N ASP A 159 18.68 -19.68 -13.49
CA ASP A 159 18.91 -20.21 -14.83
C ASP A 159 18.87 -21.75 -14.76
N PRO A 160 17.91 -22.42 -15.42
CA PRO A 160 17.79 -23.88 -15.33
C PRO A 160 18.91 -24.63 -16.05
N ALA A 161 19.72 -23.96 -16.87
CA ALA A 161 20.88 -24.59 -17.51
C ALA A 161 22.10 -24.64 -16.57
N THR A 162 22.31 -23.60 -15.76
CA THR A 162 23.48 -23.48 -14.86
C THR A 162 23.13 -23.74 -13.39
N ASN A 163 21.84 -23.69 -13.03
CA ASN A 163 21.32 -23.63 -11.66
C ASN A 163 21.82 -22.43 -10.85
N GLU A 164 22.25 -21.36 -11.51
CA GLU A 164 22.73 -20.14 -10.85
C GLU A 164 21.64 -19.05 -10.82
N VAL A 165 21.67 -18.23 -9.78
CA VAL A 165 20.81 -17.04 -9.67
C VAL A 165 21.40 -15.94 -10.53
N VAL A 166 20.67 -15.53 -11.57
CA VAL A 166 21.11 -14.51 -12.52
C VAL A 166 20.11 -13.36 -12.58
N LYS A 167 20.61 -12.16 -12.94
CA LYS A 167 19.78 -10.96 -13.13
C LYS A 167 19.00 -11.06 -14.44
N SER A 168 17.71 -10.72 -14.39
CA SER A 168 16.92 -10.58 -15.61
C SER A 168 17.36 -9.34 -16.40
N GLN A 169 17.58 -9.52 -17.70
CA GLN A 169 17.93 -8.44 -18.63
C GLN A 169 16.70 -7.69 -19.16
N ASN A 170 15.50 -8.24 -18.95
CA ASN A 170 14.25 -7.67 -19.42
C ASN A 170 13.17 -7.79 -18.35
N ALA A 171 12.50 -6.68 -18.04
CA ALA A 171 11.50 -6.61 -16.98
C ALA A 171 10.23 -7.46 -17.23
N TYR A 172 9.89 -7.76 -18.48
CA TYR A 172 8.62 -8.41 -18.85
C TYR A 172 8.78 -9.77 -19.53
N GLU A 173 9.98 -10.09 -20.05
CA GLU A 173 10.30 -11.45 -20.53
C GLU A 173 10.27 -12.46 -19.39
N ARG A 174 10.79 -12.05 -18.23
CA ARG A 174 10.64 -12.75 -16.95
C ARG A 174 9.92 -11.81 -16.00
N PRO A 175 8.58 -11.74 -16.11
CA PRO A 175 7.79 -10.78 -15.35
C PRO A 175 7.90 -11.06 -13.86
N GLN A 176 7.66 -10.06 -13.02
CA GLN A 176 7.45 -10.22 -11.59
C GLN A 176 5.95 -10.50 -11.36
N PRO A 177 5.54 -11.74 -11.03
CA PRO A 177 4.13 -12.10 -11.05
C PRO A 177 3.68 -12.70 -9.69
N HIS A 178 4.39 -12.39 -8.62
CA HIS A 178 4.10 -12.85 -7.26
C HIS A 178 3.58 -11.68 -6.43
N ALA A 179 2.56 -11.89 -5.62
CA ALA A 179 1.99 -10.82 -4.78
C ALA A 179 2.73 -10.60 -3.47
N CYS A 180 3.43 -11.60 -2.97
CA CYS A 180 3.87 -11.65 -1.58
C CYS A 180 5.38 -11.88 -1.52
N PHE A 181 6.10 -10.99 -0.84
CA PHE A 181 7.53 -11.13 -0.57
C PHE A 181 7.81 -10.94 0.89
N ILE A 182 8.76 -11.72 1.40
CA ILE A 182 9.33 -11.55 2.73
C ILE A 182 10.79 -11.15 2.53
N LEU A 183 11.18 -10.03 3.14
CA LEU A 183 12.52 -9.46 3.03
C LEU A 183 13.19 -9.43 4.40
N SER A 184 14.49 -9.66 4.42
CA SER A 184 15.36 -9.45 5.57
C SER A 184 15.89 -8.02 5.63
N VAL A 185 16.33 -7.63 6.82
CA VAL A 185 17.07 -6.40 7.06
C VAL A 185 18.13 -6.63 8.11
N ASP A 186 19.34 -6.13 7.84
CA ASP A 186 20.44 -6.12 8.79
C ASP A 186 20.55 -4.74 9.46
N ASP A 187 21.11 -4.73 10.66
CA ASP A 187 21.28 -3.53 11.47
C ASP A 187 22.46 -2.65 11.00
N ASN A 188 22.32 -2.16 9.77
CA ASN A 188 23.22 -1.20 9.13
C ASN A 188 22.42 -0.24 8.24
N LEU A 189 22.97 0.95 7.97
CA LEU A 189 22.20 2.01 7.32
C LEU A 189 22.12 1.86 5.78
N VAL A 190 23.27 1.79 5.10
CA VAL A 190 23.37 1.96 3.63
C VAL A 190 24.06 0.82 2.90
N ASN A 191 24.57 -0.20 3.61
CA ASN A 191 25.19 -1.34 2.94
C ASN A 191 24.11 -2.27 2.36
N GLU A 192 24.55 -3.28 1.60
CA GLU A 192 23.68 -4.34 1.12
C GLU A 192 22.90 -4.96 2.27
N ASN A 193 21.60 -5.24 2.04
CA ASN A 193 20.66 -5.74 3.04
C ASN A 193 20.42 -4.79 4.24
N GLY A 194 20.97 -3.58 4.23
CA GLY A 194 20.72 -2.54 5.24
C GLY A 194 19.35 -1.87 5.11
N ILE A 195 19.10 -0.88 5.98
CA ILE A 195 17.81 -0.20 6.11
C ILE A 195 17.42 0.55 4.83
N MET A 196 18.33 1.35 4.26
CA MET A 196 18.02 2.12 3.04
C MET A 196 18.01 1.25 1.78
N ASP A 197 18.79 0.17 1.77
CA ASP A 197 18.71 -0.83 0.72
C ASP A 197 17.36 -1.58 0.75
N LEU A 198 16.84 -1.92 1.93
CA LEU A 198 15.49 -2.50 2.07
C LEU A 198 14.44 -1.60 1.42
N VAL A 199 14.45 -0.29 1.70
CA VAL A 199 13.50 0.67 1.09
C VAL A 199 13.59 0.62 -0.44
N THR A 200 14.81 0.49 -0.99
CA THR A 200 15.03 0.38 -2.45
C THR A 200 14.50 -0.95 -3.00
N ARG A 201 14.74 -2.07 -2.30
CA ARG A 201 14.23 -3.40 -2.68
C ARG A 201 12.70 -3.43 -2.64
N GLU A 202 12.10 -2.87 -1.60
CA GLU A 202 10.64 -2.73 -1.49
C GLU A 202 10.07 -1.90 -2.64
N ALA A 203 10.67 -0.74 -2.96
CA ALA A 203 10.22 0.11 -4.05
C ALA A 203 10.21 -0.62 -5.41
N ARG A 204 11.21 -1.46 -5.69
CA ARG A 204 11.26 -2.29 -6.89
C ARG A 204 10.10 -3.29 -6.94
N LEU A 205 9.77 -3.93 -5.82
CA LEU A 205 8.66 -4.88 -5.73
C LEU A 205 7.30 -4.18 -5.84
N PHE A 206 7.12 -3.06 -5.14
CA PHE A 206 5.89 -2.27 -5.19
C PHE A 206 5.59 -1.79 -6.61
N LYS A 207 6.60 -1.34 -7.36
CA LYS A 207 6.46 -0.94 -8.77
C LYS A 207 5.74 -1.99 -9.62
N TYR A 208 5.93 -3.28 -9.35
CA TYR A 208 5.33 -4.38 -10.10
C TYR A 208 4.05 -4.97 -9.49
N GLY A 209 3.53 -4.40 -8.40
CA GLY A 209 2.26 -4.85 -7.83
C GLY A 209 2.40 -5.78 -6.63
N SER A 210 3.63 -6.06 -6.19
CA SER A 210 3.90 -6.89 -5.02
C SER A 210 3.69 -6.11 -3.73
N GLY A 211 3.43 -6.84 -2.65
CA GLY A 211 3.55 -6.36 -1.30
C GLY A 211 4.69 -7.06 -0.56
N THR A 212 5.23 -6.40 0.46
CA THR A 212 6.44 -6.84 1.18
C THR A 212 6.18 -6.97 2.66
N GLY A 213 6.88 -7.89 3.31
CA GLY A 213 6.88 -8.02 4.76
C GLY A 213 8.28 -8.18 5.30
N THR A 214 8.55 -7.56 6.44
CA THR A 214 9.87 -7.60 7.08
C THR A 214 9.71 -7.63 8.59
N ASN A 215 10.53 -8.45 9.24
CA ASN A 215 10.73 -8.39 10.69
C ASN A 215 11.91 -7.47 10.99
N TYR A 216 11.63 -6.41 11.75
CA TYR A 216 12.61 -5.38 12.09
C TYR A 216 13.29 -5.64 13.43
N SER A 217 13.06 -6.80 14.03
CA SER A 217 13.60 -7.15 15.34
C SER A 217 15.12 -7.29 15.35
N SER A 218 15.78 -7.37 14.20
CA SER A 218 17.25 -7.32 14.10
C SER A 218 17.81 -5.92 14.35
N LEU A 219 17.03 -4.87 14.10
CA LEU A 219 17.48 -3.48 14.24
C LEU A 219 17.68 -3.11 15.70
N ARG A 220 18.72 -2.33 16.00
CA ARG A 220 18.95 -1.87 17.37
C ARG A 220 17.86 -0.90 17.83
N GLY A 221 17.45 -1.03 19.08
CA GLY A 221 16.50 -0.14 19.73
C GLY A 221 17.05 1.27 19.94
N ARG A 222 16.17 2.19 20.32
CA ARG A 222 16.56 3.54 20.74
C ARG A 222 17.60 3.49 21.85
N GLU A 223 18.53 4.43 21.85
CA GLU A 223 19.59 4.58 22.88
C GLU A 223 20.67 3.49 22.90
N GLU A 224 20.56 2.48 22.01
CA GLU A 224 21.67 1.56 21.77
C GLU A 224 22.84 2.28 21.07
N PRO A 225 24.10 1.97 21.43
CA PRO A 225 25.29 2.69 20.96
C PRO A 225 25.52 2.48 19.46
N LEU A 226 26.10 3.49 18.82
CA LEU A 226 26.56 3.45 17.42
C LEU A 226 28.08 3.28 17.36
N SER A 227 28.57 2.65 16.28
CA SER A 227 30.01 2.41 16.09
C SER A 227 30.82 3.70 15.94
N GLY A 228 30.23 4.75 15.35
CA GLY A 228 30.85 6.07 15.19
C GLY A 228 30.72 7.00 16.41
N GLY A 229 30.19 6.52 17.54
CA GLY A 229 29.81 7.34 18.68
C GLY A 229 28.36 7.85 18.60
N GLY A 230 27.79 8.19 19.75
CA GLY A 230 26.37 8.53 19.89
C GLY A 230 25.47 7.29 20.02
N VAL A 231 24.17 7.50 19.83
CA VAL A 231 23.13 6.48 20.07
C VAL A 231 22.11 6.44 18.94
N SER A 232 21.47 5.27 18.78
CA SER A 232 20.40 5.04 17.80
C SER A 232 19.16 5.89 18.09
N SER A 233 18.55 6.43 17.02
CA SER A 233 17.24 7.08 17.06
C SER A 233 16.08 6.08 17.26
N GLY A 234 16.38 4.79 17.18
CA GLY A 234 15.44 3.68 17.31
C GLY A 234 14.70 3.33 16.03
N LEU A 235 14.15 2.11 16.03
CA LEU A 235 13.36 1.48 14.96
C LEU A 235 12.35 2.43 14.29
N LEU A 236 11.57 3.13 15.11
CA LEU A 236 10.37 3.85 14.66
C LEU A 236 10.70 4.96 13.65
N SER A 237 11.89 5.56 13.74
CA SER A 237 12.35 6.59 12.82
C SER A 237 12.50 6.04 11.39
N PHE A 238 13.03 4.82 11.26
CA PHE A 238 13.22 4.16 9.96
C PHE A 238 11.92 3.55 9.42
N LEU A 239 11.03 3.08 10.30
CA LEU A 239 9.69 2.65 9.90
C LEU A 239 8.93 3.78 9.21
N LYS A 240 9.02 5.02 9.73
CA LYS A 240 8.44 6.21 9.11
C LYS A 240 9.01 6.50 7.73
N VAL A 241 10.31 6.32 7.51
CA VAL A 241 10.93 6.49 6.18
C VAL A 241 10.33 5.48 5.18
N GLY A 242 10.26 4.21 5.56
CA GLY A 242 9.68 3.19 4.69
C GLY A 242 8.18 3.37 4.44
N ASP A 243 7.42 3.83 5.44
CA ASP A 243 6.00 4.18 5.29
C ASP A 243 5.80 5.33 4.28
N ARG A 244 6.63 6.37 4.34
CA ARG A 244 6.61 7.45 3.35
C ARG A 244 6.99 6.99 1.95
N SER A 245 8.00 6.14 1.84
CA SER A 245 8.39 5.54 0.56
C SER A 245 7.26 4.72 -0.05
N ALA A 246 6.63 3.84 0.74
CA ALA A 246 5.49 3.03 0.29
C ALA A 246 4.30 3.91 -0.15
N SER A 247 3.99 4.97 0.61
CA SER A 247 2.89 5.91 0.30
C SER A 247 3.09 6.65 -1.04
N ALA A 248 4.34 6.94 -1.40
CA ALA A 248 4.66 7.65 -2.64
C ALA A 248 4.56 6.76 -3.90
N ILE A 249 4.55 5.42 -3.74
CA ILE A 249 4.61 4.49 -4.86
C ILE A 249 3.22 3.96 -5.23
N LYS A 250 2.86 4.15 -6.50
CA LYS A 250 1.67 3.55 -7.11
C LYS A 250 1.99 2.13 -7.60
N SER A 251 1.39 1.14 -6.98
CA SER A 251 1.77 -0.25 -7.14
C SER A 251 1.28 -0.85 -8.46
N GLY A 252 2.16 -1.54 -9.18
CA GLY A 252 1.88 -2.14 -10.49
C GLY A 252 1.63 -1.13 -11.62
N GLY A 253 1.98 0.15 -11.42
CA GLY A 253 1.62 1.22 -12.35
C GLY A 253 0.11 1.49 -12.41
N THR A 254 -0.64 1.03 -11.40
CA THR A 254 -2.10 1.23 -11.28
C THR A 254 -2.43 2.20 -10.15
N THR A 255 -3.71 2.49 -9.91
CA THR A 255 -4.16 3.29 -8.76
C THR A 255 -4.04 2.58 -7.39
N ARG A 256 -3.44 1.39 -7.31
CA ARG A 256 -3.26 0.63 -6.06
C ARG A 256 -2.12 1.20 -5.21
N ARG A 257 -2.31 1.27 -3.89
CA ARG A 257 -1.23 1.62 -2.94
C ARG A 257 -0.27 0.45 -2.72
N ALA A 258 0.98 0.74 -2.42
CA ALA A 258 1.91 -0.27 -1.90
C ALA A 258 1.38 -0.88 -0.59
N ALA A 259 1.72 -2.14 -0.34
CA ALA A 259 1.29 -2.86 0.86
C ALA A 259 2.52 -3.41 1.59
N ARG A 260 2.65 -3.09 2.88
CA ARG A 260 3.79 -3.45 3.71
C ARG A 260 3.33 -4.14 5.00
N MET A 261 4.05 -5.17 5.43
CA MET A 261 3.97 -5.75 6.78
C MET A 261 5.22 -5.37 7.56
N VAL A 262 5.02 -4.83 8.76
CA VAL A 262 6.08 -4.56 9.73
C VAL A 262 5.89 -5.48 10.93
N CYS A 263 6.80 -6.42 11.11
CA CYS A 263 6.80 -7.32 12.27
C CYS A 263 7.82 -6.87 13.32
N LEU A 264 7.46 -7.00 14.60
CA LEU A 264 8.37 -6.79 15.72
C LEU A 264 8.14 -7.83 16.83
N ASP A 265 9.22 -8.41 17.34
CA ASP A 265 9.17 -9.39 18.42
C ASP A 265 8.85 -8.70 19.75
N ALA A 266 8.04 -9.33 20.59
CA ALA A 266 7.61 -8.77 21.88
C ALA A 266 8.74 -8.43 22.86
N GLN A 267 9.94 -9.00 22.66
CA GLN A 267 11.13 -8.74 23.49
C GLN A 267 12.00 -7.60 22.97
N HIS A 268 11.61 -6.93 21.88
CA HIS A 268 12.37 -5.82 21.33
C HIS A 268 12.31 -4.58 22.25
N PRO A 269 13.41 -3.83 22.48
CA PRO A 269 13.43 -2.68 23.39
C PRO A 269 12.40 -1.59 23.04
N ASP A 270 12.15 -1.36 21.75
CA ASP A 270 11.17 -0.38 21.27
C ASP A 270 9.71 -0.88 21.26
N ILE A 271 9.40 -2.08 21.79
CA ILE A 271 8.07 -2.71 21.64
C ILE A 271 6.91 -1.82 22.11
N ASN A 272 7.06 -1.11 23.23
CA ASN A 272 6.03 -0.21 23.74
C ASN A 272 5.67 0.89 22.74
N ARG A 273 6.69 1.52 22.15
CA ARG A 273 6.51 2.60 21.17
C ARG A 273 5.91 2.08 19.87
N PHE A 274 6.29 0.87 19.48
CA PHE A 274 5.72 0.20 18.31
C PHE A 274 4.22 -0.07 18.48
N VAL A 275 3.80 -0.56 19.65
CA VAL A 275 2.39 -0.84 19.97
C VAL A 275 1.54 0.43 20.07
N ASP A 276 2.11 1.54 20.56
CA ASP A 276 1.40 2.83 20.66
C ASP A 276 1.36 3.61 19.34
N TRP A 277 2.24 3.29 18.39
CA TRP A 277 2.54 4.15 17.26
C TRP A 277 1.28 4.58 16.48
N LYS A 278 0.51 3.64 15.93
CA LYS A 278 -0.68 4.01 15.13
C LYS A 278 -1.78 4.64 15.98
N VAL A 279 -1.91 4.28 17.25
CA VAL A 279 -2.87 4.93 18.17
C VAL A 279 -2.56 6.41 18.32
N GLU A 280 -1.28 6.78 18.47
CA GLU A 280 -0.87 8.18 18.55
C GLU A 280 -1.10 8.93 17.23
N GLU A 281 -0.90 8.27 16.09
CA GLU A 281 -1.15 8.85 14.76
C GLU A 281 -2.65 9.08 14.52
N GLU A 282 -3.53 8.17 14.93
CA GLU A 282 -4.99 8.37 14.90
C GLU A 282 -5.42 9.57 15.75
N TYR A 283 -4.82 9.73 16.94
CA TYR A 283 -5.10 10.88 17.78
C TYR A 283 -4.66 12.20 17.13
N LYS A 284 -3.55 12.20 16.37
CA LYS A 284 -3.13 13.37 15.58
C LYS A 284 -4.12 13.69 14.48
N VAL A 285 -4.62 12.69 13.73
CA VAL A 285 -5.66 12.90 12.71
C VAL A 285 -6.89 13.54 13.34
N ALA A 286 -7.39 12.99 14.45
CA ALA A 286 -8.53 13.56 15.17
C ALA A 286 -8.27 15.01 15.60
N SER A 287 -7.07 15.31 16.10
CA SER A 287 -6.66 16.65 16.51
C SER A 287 -6.59 17.64 15.34
N LEU A 288 -6.07 17.22 14.18
CA LEU A 288 -5.99 18.04 12.97
C LEU A 288 -7.38 18.37 12.41
N VAL A 289 -8.27 17.37 12.37
CA VAL A 289 -9.65 17.55 11.89
C VAL A 289 -10.45 18.44 12.83
N ALA A 290 -10.39 18.18 14.14
CA ALA A 290 -11.07 19.01 15.13
C ALA A 290 -10.53 20.45 15.13
N GLY A 291 -9.20 20.61 15.12
CA GLY A 291 -8.53 21.90 15.12
C GLY A 291 -8.84 22.74 13.88
N SER A 292 -8.77 22.15 12.67
CA SER A 292 -9.07 22.89 11.42
C SER A 292 -10.53 23.38 11.36
N ARG A 293 -11.49 22.56 11.80
CA ARG A 293 -12.91 22.96 11.90
C ARG A 293 -13.13 24.09 12.91
N MET A 294 -12.49 24.00 14.07
CA MET A 294 -12.55 25.03 15.10
C MET A 294 -11.93 26.35 14.61
N ILE A 295 -10.77 26.29 13.97
CA ILE A 295 -10.12 27.45 13.36
C ILE A 295 -11.06 28.10 12.34
N LYS A 296 -11.63 27.32 11.41
CA LYS A 296 -12.56 27.81 10.38
C LYS A 296 -13.78 28.50 11.00
N LYS A 297 -14.39 27.90 12.03
CA LYS A 297 -15.49 28.51 12.78
C LYS A 297 -15.12 29.90 13.33
N HIS A 298 -13.93 30.03 13.93
CA HIS A 298 -13.45 31.29 14.49
C HIS A 298 -13.10 32.33 13.42
N VAL A 299 -12.50 31.92 12.31
CA VAL A 299 -12.22 32.81 11.17
C VAL A 299 -13.51 33.40 10.61
N VAL A 300 -14.54 32.57 10.40
CA VAL A 300 -15.86 33.04 9.95
C VAL A 300 -16.48 34.02 10.95
N ALA A 301 -16.37 33.76 12.26
CA ALA A 301 -16.87 34.67 13.29
C ALA A 301 -16.14 36.03 13.29
N ILE A 302 -14.82 36.02 13.13
CA ILE A 302 -13.99 37.23 13.02
C ILE A 302 -14.39 38.05 11.79
N GLN A 303 -14.52 37.39 10.63
CA GLN A 303 -14.95 38.05 9.39
C GLN A 303 -16.35 38.65 9.52
N LEU A 304 -17.29 37.91 10.12
CA LEU A 304 -18.65 38.39 10.33
C LEU A 304 -18.65 39.64 11.23
N ALA A 305 -17.85 39.64 12.29
CA ALA A 305 -17.71 40.79 13.19
C ALA A 305 -17.10 42.03 12.50
N ILE A 306 -16.18 41.83 11.56
CA ILE A 306 -15.62 42.91 10.74
C ILE A 306 -16.67 43.42 9.75
N LYS A 307 -17.36 42.52 9.04
CA LYS A 307 -18.38 42.85 8.04
C LYS A 307 -19.57 43.58 8.69
N SER A 308 -20.05 43.12 9.85
CA SER A 308 -21.18 43.73 10.56
C SER A 308 -20.88 45.12 11.11
N ALA A 309 -19.60 45.45 11.31
CA ALA A 309 -19.19 46.77 11.78
C ALA A 309 -19.05 47.79 10.64
N ALA A 310 -19.10 47.36 9.37
CA ALA A 310 -18.82 48.21 8.21
C ALA A 310 -19.78 49.40 8.06
N ASP A 311 -21.00 49.30 8.59
CA ASP A 311 -21.99 50.39 8.57
C ASP A 311 -21.79 51.40 9.71
N THR A 312 -20.95 51.08 10.71
CA THR A 312 -20.79 51.85 11.96
C THR A 312 -19.36 52.30 12.25
N LEU A 313 -18.35 51.61 11.70
CA LEU A 313 -16.93 51.88 11.86
C LEU A 313 -16.30 51.96 10.46
N PHE A 314 -15.62 53.08 10.18
CA PHE A 314 -15.05 53.35 8.86
C PHE A 314 -13.57 52.93 8.79
N ASP A 315 -13.10 52.64 7.58
CA ASP A 315 -11.70 52.36 7.26
C ASP A 315 -11.01 51.31 8.17
N GLU A 316 -9.95 51.69 8.89
CA GLU A 316 -9.14 50.81 9.75
C GLU A 316 -9.84 50.46 11.09
N GLU A 317 -10.83 51.25 11.53
CA GLU A 317 -11.42 51.11 12.87
C GLU A 317 -12.16 49.79 13.06
N LYS A 318 -12.75 49.25 11.99
CA LYS A 318 -13.45 47.94 12.03
C LYS A 318 -12.50 46.76 12.30
N PHE A 319 -11.19 46.93 12.12
CA PHE A 319 -10.16 45.93 12.39
C PHE A 319 -9.42 46.17 13.72
N ASP A 320 -9.81 47.17 14.49
CA ASP A 320 -9.28 47.44 15.82
C ASP A 320 -10.20 46.81 16.88
N PRO A 321 -9.77 45.78 17.62
CA PRO A 321 -10.57 45.19 18.69
C PRO A 321 -10.84 46.16 19.85
N GLY A 322 -10.09 47.26 19.99
CA GLY A 322 -10.40 48.32 20.94
C GLY A 322 -11.63 49.15 20.54
N ARG A 323 -12.01 49.15 19.26
CA ARG A 323 -13.14 49.91 18.69
C ARG A 323 -14.30 49.01 18.27
N ASN A 324 -14.00 47.82 17.74
CA ASN A 324 -14.97 46.83 17.34
C ASN A 324 -15.15 45.77 18.46
N THR A 325 -16.19 45.92 19.27
CA THR A 325 -16.48 45.02 20.40
C THR A 325 -16.85 43.61 19.97
N ALA A 326 -17.51 43.45 18.82
CA ALA A 326 -17.81 42.13 18.25
C ALA A 326 -16.53 41.41 17.83
N LEU A 327 -15.58 42.14 17.24
CA LEU A 327 -14.26 41.60 16.89
C LEU A 327 -13.45 41.22 18.13
N TYR A 328 -13.45 42.06 19.16
CA TYR A 328 -12.82 41.73 20.44
C TYR A 328 -13.37 40.42 21.03
N ALA A 329 -14.70 40.28 21.06
CA ALA A 329 -15.35 39.07 21.54
C ALA A 329 -14.96 37.85 20.70
N ALA A 330 -14.99 37.95 19.37
CA ALA A 330 -14.61 36.86 18.46
C ALA A 330 -13.15 36.42 18.67
N LEU A 331 -12.22 37.37 18.78
CA LEU A 331 -10.81 37.08 19.05
C LEU A 331 -10.60 36.46 20.43
N LYS A 332 -11.32 36.94 21.45
CA LYS A 332 -11.27 36.38 22.79
C LYS A 332 -11.75 34.93 22.82
N PHE A 333 -12.89 34.63 22.19
CA PHE A 333 -13.38 33.26 22.08
C PHE A 333 -12.41 32.34 21.34
N ALA A 334 -11.78 32.84 20.27
CA ALA A 334 -10.78 32.06 19.54
C ALA A 334 -9.54 31.74 20.41
N LEU A 335 -9.09 32.69 21.23
CA LEU A 335 -8.00 32.47 22.18
C LEU A 335 -8.37 31.50 23.31
N ASP A 336 -9.59 31.62 23.85
CA ASP A 336 -10.09 30.71 24.87
C ASP A 336 -10.14 29.25 24.35
N ASP A 337 -10.53 29.09 23.07
CA ASP A 337 -10.52 27.84 22.32
C ASP A 337 -9.11 27.45 21.78
N GLN A 338 -8.04 28.08 22.26
CA GLN A 338 -6.65 27.73 21.96
C GLN A 338 -6.21 27.91 20.49
N VAL A 339 -6.89 28.77 19.71
CA VAL A 339 -6.38 29.15 18.40
C VAL A 339 -5.09 29.97 18.57
N PRO A 340 -3.97 29.61 17.90
CA PRO A 340 -2.70 30.30 18.10
C PRO A 340 -2.79 31.81 17.83
N PRO A 341 -2.29 32.68 18.73
CA PRO A 341 -2.36 34.13 18.56
C PRO A 341 -1.71 34.62 17.25
N ALA A 342 -0.59 34.01 16.86
CA ALA A 342 0.09 34.34 15.60
C ALA A 342 -0.79 34.07 14.37
N PHE A 343 -1.61 33.02 14.41
CA PHE A 343 -2.54 32.70 13.34
C PHE A 343 -3.68 33.73 13.27
N LEU A 344 -4.25 34.11 14.42
CA LEU A 344 -5.29 35.15 14.50
C LEU A 344 -4.78 36.50 13.96
N TYR A 345 -3.54 36.85 14.30
CA TYR A 345 -2.91 38.06 13.77
C TYR A 345 -2.79 38.03 12.24
N GLN A 346 -2.37 36.89 11.66
CA GLN A 346 -2.31 36.73 10.20
C GLN A 346 -3.68 36.88 9.53
N ILE A 347 -4.72 36.28 10.10
CA ILE A 347 -6.10 36.40 9.58
C ILE A 347 -6.57 37.86 9.59
N LEU A 348 -6.29 38.61 10.65
CA LEU A 348 -6.61 40.04 10.72
C LEU A 348 -5.86 40.85 9.66
N GLN A 349 -4.57 40.56 9.45
CA GLN A 349 -3.77 41.25 8.43
C GLN A 349 -4.29 40.96 7.02
N LEU A 350 -4.67 39.71 6.73
CA LEU A 350 -5.27 39.35 5.44
C LEU A 350 -6.62 40.05 5.23
N ALA A 351 -7.46 40.08 6.26
CA ALA A 351 -8.74 40.79 6.21
C ALA A 351 -8.57 42.30 5.97
N ARG A 352 -7.56 42.94 6.61
CA ARG A 352 -7.21 44.35 6.38
C ARG A 352 -6.81 44.63 4.94
N GLN A 353 -6.10 43.69 4.31
CA GLN A 353 -5.67 43.79 2.91
C GLN A 353 -6.79 43.46 1.91
N GLY A 354 -8.00 43.12 2.38
CA GLY A 354 -9.14 42.80 1.53
C GLY A 354 -9.10 41.40 0.93
N PHE A 355 -8.24 40.50 1.43
CA PHE A 355 -8.26 39.10 1.03
C PHE A 355 -9.46 38.40 1.64
N ASP A 356 -10.10 37.55 0.84
CA ASP A 356 -11.10 36.62 1.34
C ASP A 356 -10.41 35.55 2.19
N THR A 357 -10.82 35.44 3.45
CA THR A 357 -10.36 34.42 4.38
C THR A 357 -11.39 33.30 4.59
N GLU A 358 -12.42 33.20 3.73
CA GLU A 358 -13.42 32.11 3.77
C GLU A 358 -12.89 30.77 3.24
N ASP A 359 -11.86 30.79 2.37
CA ASP A 359 -11.22 29.57 1.84
C ASP A 359 -10.17 28.99 2.80
N MET A 360 -10.62 28.64 4.02
CA MET A 360 -9.77 27.98 5.01
C MET A 360 -9.74 26.47 4.80
N ILE A 361 -8.54 25.91 4.90
CA ILE A 361 -8.33 24.46 4.84
C ILE A 361 -9.11 23.78 5.97
N GLU A 362 -10.01 22.89 5.59
CA GLU A 362 -10.69 21.98 6.50
C GLU A 362 -10.22 20.56 6.23
N TYR A 363 -9.64 19.93 7.24
CA TYR A 363 -9.23 18.53 7.14
C TYR A 363 -10.42 17.60 7.39
N SER A 364 -10.37 16.40 6.80
CA SER A 364 -11.37 15.35 7.04
C SER A 364 -10.71 14.04 7.49
N THR A 365 -11.52 13.13 8.02
CA THR A 365 -11.13 11.77 8.41
C THR A 365 -11.22 10.78 7.24
N GLU A 366 -11.32 11.26 6.00
CA GLU A 366 -11.24 10.39 4.83
C GLU A 366 -9.78 9.95 4.65
N TRP A 367 -9.56 8.64 4.47
CA TRP A 367 -8.22 8.04 4.50
C TRP A 367 -7.29 8.50 3.38
N ASP A 368 -7.82 9.03 2.28
CA ASP A 368 -7.08 9.53 1.12
C ASP A 368 -6.83 11.04 1.15
N ARG A 369 -7.25 11.71 2.25
CA ARG A 369 -7.11 13.16 2.44
C ARG A 369 -5.89 13.55 3.27
N GLU A 370 -5.63 14.85 3.28
CA GLU A 370 -4.39 15.44 3.77
C GLU A 370 -4.06 15.10 5.24
N ALA A 371 -5.07 14.97 6.11
CA ALA A 371 -4.83 14.59 7.50
C ALA A 371 -4.19 13.21 7.64
N TYR A 372 -4.69 12.22 6.90
CA TYR A 372 -4.07 10.89 6.86
C TYR A 372 -2.75 10.90 6.10
N ASN A 373 -2.63 11.72 5.05
CA ASN A 373 -1.37 11.86 4.30
C ASN A 373 -0.25 12.50 5.13
N THR A 374 -0.53 13.28 6.20
CA THR A 374 0.51 13.92 7.03
C THR A 374 0.95 13.09 8.24
N VAL A 375 0.19 12.09 8.65
CA VAL A 375 0.58 11.14 9.70
C VAL A 375 1.36 9.95 9.14
N SER A 376 1.94 9.13 10.02
CA SER A 376 2.77 7.97 9.63
C SER A 376 2.15 6.63 9.98
N GLY A 377 2.68 5.54 9.41
CA GLY A 377 2.25 4.16 9.67
C GLY A 377 0.95 3.77 8.96
N GLN A 378 0.58 4.50 7.90
CA GLN A 378 -0.68 4.32 7.17
C GLN A 378 -0.52 3.42 5.93
N SER A 379 0.71 3.19 5.49
CA SER A 379 1.07 2.31 4.37
C SER A 379 1.66 0.97 4.85
N SER A 380 1.48 0.63 6.12
CA SER A 380 1.83 -0.67 6.68
C SER A 380 0.76 -1.24 7.61
N ASN A 381 0.64 -2.56 7.56
CA ASN A 381 0.09 -3.36 8.65
C ASN A 381 1.22 -3.63 9.64
N ASN A 382 0.93 -3.54 10.93
CA ASN A 382 1.92 -3.75 11.98
C ASN A 382 1.52 -5.01 12.76
N SER A 383 2.47 -5.90 13.06
CA SER A 383 2.21 -7.09 13.86
C SER A 383 3.27 -7.33 14.93
N VAL A 384 2.83 -7.70 16.12
CA VAL A 384 3.72 -8.16 17.18
C VAL A 384 3.88 -9.68 17.10
N ARG A 385 5.13 -10.15 17.09
CA ARG A 385 5.45 -11.57 17.12
C ARG A 385 5.59 -12.06 18.55
N LEU A 386 4.84 -13.11 18.87
CA LEU A 386 4.69 -13.66 20.21
C LEU A 386 5.23 -15.09 20.24
N SER A 387 6.16 -15.35 21.15
CA SER A 387 6.63 -16.71 21.43
C SER A 387 5.71 -17.44 22.40
N ALA A 388 5.82 -18.78 22.46
CA ALA A 388 5.15 -19.59 23.47
C ALA A 388 5.53 -19.16 24.90
N ASP A 389 6.79 -18.79 25.12
CA ASP A 389 7.28 -18.27 26.40
C ASP A 389 6.62 -16.95 26.80
N PHE A 390 6.42 -16.04 25.84
CA PHE A 390 5.67 -14.81 26.09
C PHE A 390 4.24 -15.13 26.52
N MET A 391 3.54 -16.01 25.79
CA MET A 391 2.16 -16.38 26.11
C MET A 391 2.04 -17.08 27.47
N LYS A 392 3.05 -17.89 27.84
CA LYS A 392 3.16 -18.48 29.18
C LYS A 392 3.33 -17.40 30.24
N ALA A 393 4.18 -16.40 30.00
CA ALA A 393 4.37 -15.28 30.92
C ALA A 393 3.10 -14.44 31.11
N VAL A 394 2.32 -14.20 30.05
CA VAL A 394 0.99 -13.53 30.13
C VAL A 394 0.05 -14.30 31.06
N LYS A 395 -0.07 -15.62 30.87
CA LYS A 395 -0.93 -16.49 31.68
C LYS A 395 -0.51 -16.47 33.16
N GLN A 396 0.80 -16.52 33.41
CA GLN A 396 1.37 -16.57 34.76
C GLN A 396 1.50 -15.19 35.43
N GLY A 397 1.32 -14.09 34.68
CA GLY A 397 1.52 -12.73 35.20
C GLY A 397 2.97 -12.41 35.51
N THR A 398 3.92 -13.04 34.82
CA THR A 398 5.36 -12.85 35.04
C THR A 398 5.95 -11.80 34.10
N GLN A 399 7.20 -11.42 34.36
CA GLN A 399 7.92 -10.42 33.57
C GLN A 399 8.75 -11.07 32.46
N ILE A 400 8.93 -10.32 31.38
CA ILE A 400 9.88 -10.64 30.31
C ILE A 400 11.00 -9.59 30.24
N LYS A 401 12.17 -10.00 29.78
CA LYS A 401 13.29 -9.10 29.51
C LYS A 401 13.17 -8.52 28.11
N LEU A 402 13.41 -7.22 27.99
CA LEU A 402 13.67 -6.57 26.70
C LEU A 402 15.16 -6.67 26.42
N LEU A 403 15.54 -7.09 25.21
CA LEU A 403 16.94 -7.43 24.91
C LEU A 403 17.52 -6.49 23.85
N ARG A 404 18.66 -5.88 24.15
CA ARG A 404 19.42 -5.06 23.19
C ARG A 404 19.95 -5.91 22.04
N ARG A 405 19.98 -5.37 20.81
CA ARG A 405 20.49 -6.12 19.65
C ARG A 405 22.01 -6.01 19.50
N THR A 406 22.60 -5.00 20.11
CA THR A 406 24.06 -4.77 20.07
C THR A 406 24.86 -5.72 20.96
N ASP A 407 24.33 -6.11 22.12
CA ASP A 407 25.07 -6.89 23.13
C ASP A 407 24.23 -7.93 23.89
N ASN A 408 22.96 -8.14 23.50
CA ASN A 408 22.01 -9.04 24.17
C ASN A 408 21.78 -8.74 25.66
N LYS A 409 22.21 -7.58 26.17
CA LYS A 409 21.94 -7.19 27.55
C LYS A 409 20.48 -6.73 27.70
N SER A 410 20.01 -6.81 28.94
CA SER A 410 18.68 -6.33 29.30
C SER A 410 18.56 -4.81 29.07
N ALA A 411 17.67 -4.38 28.17
CA ALA A 411 17.24 -2.99 28.02
C ALA A 411 16.18 -2.59 29.08
N GLY A 412 15.64 -3.58 29.80
CA GLY A 412 14.60 -3.39 30.79
C GLY A 412 13.78 -4.66 30.99
N ILE A 413 12.83 -4.61 31.91
CA ILE A 413 11.86 -5.69 32.16
C ILE A 413 10.45 -5.11 32.00
N ILE A 414 9.53 -5.91 31.49
CA ILE A 414 8.13 -5.53 31.35
C ILE A 414 7.22 -6.66 31.81
N ASN A 415 6.11 -6.33 32.46
CA ASN A 415 5.08 -7.29 32.79
C ASN A 415 4.41 -7.78 31.49
N ALA A 416 4.42 -9.09 31.26
CA ALA A 416 3.89 -9.64 30.02
C ALA A 416 2.39 -9.37 29.84
N ARG A 417 1.62 -9.38 30.94
CA ARG A 417 0.18 -9.09 30.93
C ARG A 417 -0.10 -7.62 30.59
N GLU A 418 0.68 -6.70 31.15
CA GLU A 418 0.54 -5.28 30.79
C GLU A 418 0.83 -5.02 29.31
N LEU A 419 1.87 -5.65 28.75
CA LEU A 419 2.14 -5.55 27.31
C LEU A 419 1.02 -6.16 26.47
N TRP A 420 0.48 -7.31 26.87
CA TRP A 420 -0.65 -7.95 26.20
C TRP A 420 -1.91 -7.07 26.22
N ASP A 421 -2.28 -6.52 27.38
CA ASP A 421 -3.43 -5.62 27.53
C ASP A 421 -3.25 -4.36 26.70
N LYS A 422 -2.02 -3.86 26.60
CA LYS A 422 -1.66 -2.73 25.76
C LYS A 422 -1.84 -3.05 24.27
N ILE A 423 -1.36 -4.21 23.80
CA ILE A 423 -1.57 -4.69 22.43
C ILE A 423 -3.07 -4.77 22.12
N ALA A 424 -3.85 -5.41 22.99
CA ALA A 424 -5.31 -5.56 22.81
C ALA A 424 -6.02 -4.19 22.78
N LYS A 425 -5.62 -3.27 23.65
CA LYS A 425 -6.18 -1.91 23.69
C LYS A 425 -5.82 -1.11 22.45
N SER A 426 -4.59 -1.20 21.94
CA SER A 426 -4.20 -0.55 20.69
C SER A 426 -5.00 -1.11 19.51
N ALA A 427 -5.11 -2.44 19.41
CA ALA A 427 -5.89 -3.09 18.36
C ALA A 427 -7.38 -2.69 18.43
N TRP A 428 -7.96 -2.55 19.63
CA TRP A 428 -9.33 -2.02 19.78
C TRP A 428 -9.47 -0.57 19.29
N LYS A 429 -8.44 0.27 19.50
CA LYS A 429 -8.48 1.69 19.11
C LYS A 429 -8.29 1.93 17.62
N CYS A 430 -7.41 1.18 16.97
CA CYS A 430 -7.00 1.48 15.58
C CYS A 430 -6.79 0.26 14.68
N ALA A 431 -7.24 -0.94 15.10
CA ALA A 431 -7.05 -2.22 14.41
C ALA A 431 -5.59 -2.70 14.28
N ASP A 432 -4.64 -2.02 14.94
CA ASP A 432 -3.22 -2.38 14.96
C ASP A 432 -2.63 -2.29 16.38
N PRO A 433 -1.55 -3.04 16.70
CA PRO A 433 -0.95 -4.05 15.84
C PRO A 433 -1.73 -5.38 15.87
N GLY A 434 -1.64 -6.14 14.79
CA GLY A 434 -1.98 -7.56 14.76
C GLY A 434 -1.00 -8.42 15.56
N ILE A 435 -1.22 -9.73 15.57
CA ILE A 435 -0.38 -10.69 16.29
C ILE A 435 0.04 -11.84 15.38
N GLN A 436 1.25 -12.34 15.60
CA GLN A 436 1.79 -13.52 14.93
C GLN A 436 2.37 -14.47 15.97
N TYR A 437 1.89 -15.71 15.99
CA TYR A 437 2.35 -16.73 16.93
C TYR A 437 3.61 -17.42 16.42
N HIS A 438 4.76 -16.80 16.71
CA HIS A 438 6.07 -17.21 16.20
C HIS A 438 6.36 -18.70 16.41
N SER A 439 6.15 -19.20 17.63
CA SER A 439 6.43 -20.60 17.97
C SER A 439 5.53 -21.55 17.17
N THR A 440 4.22 -21.30 17.14
CA THR A 440 3.28 -22.12 16.37
C THR A 440 3.58 -22.12 14.88
N ILE A 441 3.94 -20.98 14.29
CA ILE A 441 4.33 -20.90 12.87
C ILE A 441 5.53 -21.81 12.58
N ASN A 442 6.52 -21.84 13.47
CA ASN A 442 7.73 -22.65 13.27
C ASN A 442 7.56 -24.12 13.66
N GLU A 443 6.66 -24.44 14.60
CA GLU A 443 6.28 -25.82 14.91
C GLU A 443 5.63 -26.53 13.71
N TRP A 444 4.94 -25.78 12.85
CA TRP A 444 4.29 -26.27 11.63
C TRP A 444 5.13 -26.04 10.36
N HIS A 445 6.35 -25.53 10.51
CA HIS A 445 7.22 -25.26 9.38
C HIS A 445 7.69 -26.56 8.73
N THR A 446 7.36 -26.73 7.46
CA THR A 446 7.68 -27.94 6.69
C THR A 446 9.11 -27.98 6.13
N CYS A 447 9.86 -26.88 6.19
CA CYS A 447 11.22 -26.78 5.63
C CYS A 447 12.23 -26.17 6.62
N PRO A 448 12.33 -26.66 7.88
CA PRO A 448 13.12 -26.03 8.94
C PRO A 448 14.62 -25.90 8.64
N GLU A 449 15.17 -26.74 7.76
CA GLU A 449 16.56 -26.67 7.32
C GLU A 449 16.88 -25.39 6.52
N ASP A 450 15.88 -24.78 5.87
CA ASP A 450 16.02 -23.52 5.14
C ASP A 450 16.05 -22.30 6.08
N GLY A 451 15.90 -22.54 7.39
CA GLY A 451 15.92 -21.54 8.43
C GLY A 451 14.54 -21.16 8.93
N GLU A 452 14.54 -20.49 10.08
CA GLU A 452 13.35 -20.10 10.80
C GLU A 452 12.47 -19.08 10.03
N ILE A 453 11.15 -19.28 10.06
CA ILE A 453 10.19 -18.29 9.55
C ILE A 453 10.13 -17.11 10.54
N ARG A 454 10.67 -15.98 10.10
CA ARG A 454 10.85 -14.77 10.93
C ARG A 454 9.90 -13.63 10.64
N ALA A 455 9.17 -13.66 9.54
CA ALA A 455 8.25 -12.60 9.13
C ALA A 455 7.12 -13.20 8.31
N SER A 456 6.16 -12.37 7.92
CA SER A 456 5.08 -12.73 7.01
C SER A 456 4.81 -11.59 6.03
N ASN A 457 4.08 -11.87 4.96
CA ASN A 457 3.71 -10.88 3.94
C ASN A 457 2.63 -9.89 4.46
N PRO A 458 2.22 -8.87 3.67
CA PRO A 458 1.27 -7.82 4.10
C PRO A 458 -0.02 -8.29 4.76
N CYS A 459 -0.62 -9.38 4.30
CA CYS A 459 -1.90 -9.89 4.81
C CYS A 459 -1.73 -11.05 5.81
N SER A 460 -0.49 -11.39 6.15
CA SER A 460 -0.11 -12.39 7.15
C SER A 460 -0.54 -13.84 6.85
N GLU A 461 -0.76 -14.20 5.58
CA GLU A 461 -1.22 -15.53 5.15
C GLU A 461 -0.10 -16.49 4.74
N TYR A 462 1.15 -16.02 4.63
CA TYR A 462 2.34 -16.82 4.29
C TYR A 462 3.41 -16.86 5.39
#